data_AF-A0A540M6S9-F1
#
_entry.id   AF-A0A540M6S9-F1
#
_cell.length_a   1.000
_cell.length_b   1.000
_cell.length_c   1.000
_cell.angle_alpha   90.00
_cell.angle_beta   90.00
_cell.angle_gamma   90.00
#
_symmetry.space_group_name_H-M   'P 1'
#
loop_
_entity.id
_entity.type
_entity.pdbx_description
1 polymer ?
#
loop_
_entity_poly.entity_id
_entity_poly.type
_entity_poly.pdbx_seq_one_letter_code
_entity_poly.pdbx_strand_id
1 'polypeptide(L)'
;MSVSAEGVEAVAEVVPWEEVSESLEQMRIDYLAAKKKSLRARYIYGVIFLFTNLCAWFIRDYGQRVLPQLHYFKSCGIRGSDCFRTLGVLRIFFFLMFLTASKTRKLSEARNVWHSGWWGFKFCILFVSMVVPLFIPPHFIQFYGEFARVGAGIFLVLQLISVIQFITWWNKYWMPDEQKKHSCSLGLFMSTLFYIASMGGIAFMYSSYGMKLSCALNIFFITWTVILLIVMMVISLHSKVNRGLLSSGIMASYLVFLCWSAIRSEPANEECNRQKQGNEGHDWTTVLGFLIAICSIVMATFSTGIDSQSFPFYKDQVREDDDIPYKYGFFHLTFSLGCMYFAMLFISWNLSNSAKKWSIDVGWTSTWVKIVNEWFAASVFLWTLISPAVRQSKVMDREEAVQEIDNSDVP
;
A
#
# COMPACT_ATOMS: atom_id res chain seq x y z
N MET A 1 28.66 74.42 -30.10
CA MET A 1 29.33 73.13 -29.83
C MET A 1 29.02 72.77 -28.37
N SER A 2 27.88 72.16 -28.05
CA SER A 2 27.49 70.73 -28.20
C SER A 2 28.38 69.76 -27.41
N VAL A 3 27.94 69.31 -26.23
CA VAL A 3 27.98 67.92 -25.70
C VAL A 3 26.94 67.88 -24.56
N SER A 4 25.69 67.51 -24.83
CA SER A 4 25.06 66.19 -24.55
C SER A 4 25.11 65.78 -23.07
N ALA A 5 23.98 65.97 -22.38
CA ALA A 5 23.66 65.27 -21.15
C ALA A 5 23.02 63.92 -21.56
N GLU A 6 23.77 62.83 -21.40
CA GLU A 6 23.23 61.47 -21.53
C GLU A 6 22.27 61.21 -20.36
N GLY A 7 20.98 61.38 -20.63
CA GLY A 7 19.93 60.78 -19.85
C GLY A 7 19.96 59.27 -20.07
N VAL A 8 20.38 58.53 -19.06
CA VAL A 8 20.12 57.09 -18.97
C VAL A 8 18.63 56.95 -18.61
N GLU A 9 17.80 56.96 -19.64
CA GLU A 9 16.40 56.61 -19.54
C GLU A 9 16.34 55.10 -19.29
N ALA A 10 16.11 54.70 -18.04
CA ALA A 10 15.76 53.33 -17.72
C ALA A 10 14.39 53.06 -18.35
N VAL A 11 14.39 52.55 -19.57
CA VAL A 11 13.20 52.02 -20.24
C VAL A 11 12.73 50.82 -19.42
N ALA A 12 11.84 51.08 -18.47
CA ALA A 12 10.97 50.04 -17.95
C ALA A 12 10.08 49.61 -19.10
N GLU A 13 10.44 48.51 -19.76
CA GLU A 13 9.66 47.88 -20.81
C GLU A 13 8.27 47.54 -20.22
N VAL A 14 7.27 48.39 -20.52
CA VAL A 14 5.88 48.14 -20.14
C VAL A 14 5.38 47.06 -21.09
N VAL A 15 5.60 45.80 -20.72
CA VAL A 15 5.05 44.66 -21.44
C VAL A 15 3.52 44.82 -21.48
N PRO A 16 2.87 44.84 -22.66
CA PRO A 16 1.42 44.97 -22.77
C PRO A 16 0.71 43.89 -21.96
N TRP A 17 -0.33 44.28 -21.21
CA TRP A 17 -1.12 43.34 -20.39
C TRP A 17 -1.70 42.17 -21.19
N GLU A 18 -1.97 42.37 -22.49
CA GLU A 18 -2.40 41.31 -23.41
C GLU A 18 -1.31 40.25 -23.64
N GLU A 19 -0.05 40.66 -23.83
CA GLU A 19 1.09 39.76 -24.04
C GLU A 19 1.44 38.97 -22.77
N VAL A 20 1.31 39.61 -21.59
CA VAL A 20 1.43 38.91 -20.30
C VAL A 20 0.31 37.89 -20.13
N SER A 21 -0.94 38.24 -20.48
CA SER A 21 -2.09 37.34 -20.38
C SER A 21 -1.95 36.12 -21.30
N GLU A 22 -1.53 36.32 -22.55
CA GLU A 22 -1.30 35.22 -23.50
C GLU A 22 -0.16 34.30 -23.02
N SER A 23 0.94 34.87 -22.51
CA SER A 23 2.07 34.08 -21.99
C SER A 23 1.68 33.21 -20.78
N LEU A 24 0.82 33.72 -19.88
CA LEU A 24 0.31 32.98 -18.73
C LEU A 24 -0.65 31.86 -19.13
N GLU A 25 -1.50 32.12 -20.14
CA GLU A 25 -2.41 31.12 -20.69
C GLU A 25 -1.64 29.97 -21.36
N GLN A 26 -0.61 30.30 -22.15
CA GLN A 26 0.27 29.32 -22.76
C GLN A 26 1.00 28.48 -21.71
N MET A 27 1.54 29.11 -20.67
CA MET A 27 2.21 28.42 -19.57
C MET A 27 1.26 27.46 -18.83
N ARG A 28 0.01 27.87 -18.61
CA ARG A 28 -1.04 27.02 -18.01
C ARG A 28 -1.34 25.81 -18.90
N ILE A 29 -1.44 26.00 -20.23
CA ILE A 29 -1.66 24.91 -21.19
C ILE A 29 -0.51 23.90 -21.12
N ASP A 30 0.73 24.38 -21.07
CA ASP A 30 1.92 23.53 -20.97
C ASP A 30 1.95 22.74 -19.65
N TYR A 31 1.60 23.37 -18.52
CA TYR A 31 1.45 22.68 -17.24
C TYR A 31 0.33 21.62 -17.29
N LEU A 32 -0.82 21.92 -17.89
CA LEU A 32 -1.90 20.96 -18.06
C LEU A 32 -1.47 19.75 -18.91
N ALA A 33 -0.73 19.99 -20.01
CA ALA A 33 -0.18 18.93 -20.84
C ALA A 33 0.83 18.07 -20.09
N ALA A 34 1.77 18.68 -19.37
CA ALA A 34 2.76 17.99 -18.54
C ALA A 34 2.10 17.17 -17.41
N LYS A 35 1.07 17.74 -16.76
CA LYS A 35 0.27 17.08 -15.73
C LYS A 35 -0.47 15.86 -16.28
N LYS A 36 -1.11 15.99 -17.45
CA LYS A 36 -1.77 14.86 -18.14
C LYS A 36 -0.78 13.76 -18.50
N LYS A 37 0.44 14.12 -18.95
CA LYS A 37 1.51 13.16 -19.25
C LYS A 37 1.96 12.41 -18.00
N SER A 38 2.15 13.10 -16.88
CA SER A 38 2.48 12.48 -15.58
C SER A 38 1.37 11.57 -15.05
N LEU A 39 0.11 11.98 -15.20
CA LEU A 39 -1.06 11.17 -14.84
C LEU A 39 -1.21 9.93 -15.73
N ARG A 40 -0.75 9.95 -16.98
CA ARG A 40 -0.67 8.75 -17.82
C ARG A 40 0.48 7.84 -17.40
N ALA A 41 1.63 8.43 -17.03
CA ALA A 41 2.82 7.69 -16.64
C ALA A 41 2.57 6.74 -15.45
N ARG A 42 1.78 7.14 -14.44
CA ARG A 42 1.45 6.27 -13.30
C ARG A 42 0.78 4.96 -13.72
N TYR A 43 -0.13 5.00 -14.70
CA TYR A 43 -0.81 3.81 -15.20
C TYR A 43 0.14 2.90 -15.96
N ILE A 44 1.07 3.48 -16.74
CA ILE A 44 2.12 2.71 -17.42
C ILE A 44 3.00 1.99 -16.39
N TYR A 45 3.41 2.67 -15.31
CA TYR A 45 4.14 2.02 -14.21
C TYR A 45 3.30 0.93 -13.51
N GLY A 46 2.01 1.14 -13.32
CA GLY A 46 1.08 0.13 -12.82
C GLY A 46 1.04 -1.13 -13.69
N VAL A 47 0.97 -0.96 -15.01
CA VAL A 47 1.00 -2.07 -15.97
C VAL A 47 2.37 -2.77 -15.98
N ILE A 48 3.48 -2.01 -15.92
CA ILE A 48 4.84 -2.57 -15.79
C ILE A 48 4.95 -3.39 -14.50
N PHE A 49 4.42 -2.88 -13.39
CA PHE A 49 4.42 -3.59 -12.11
C PHE A 49 3.61 -4.89 -12.18
N LEU A 50 2.42 -4.88 -12.79
CA LEU A 50 1.65 -6.11 -13.03
C LEU A 50 2.44 -7.12 -13.89
N PHE A 51 2.97 -6.68 -15.02
CA PHE A 51 3.69 -7.54 -15.95
C PHE A 51 4.94 -8.15 -15.32
N THR A 52 5.75 -7.34 -14.61
CA THR A 52 6.93 -7.83 -13.91
C THR A 52 6.60 -8.85 -12.82
N ASN A 53 5.48 -8.68 -12.11
CA ASN A 53 4.98 -9.66 -11.15
C ASN A 53 4.54 -10.98 -11.81
N LEU A 54 3.83 -10.90 -12.94
CA LEU A 54 3.43 -12.09 -13.70
C LEU A 54 4.65 -12.81 -14.29
N CYS A 55 5.64 -12.09 -14.81
CA CYS A 55 6.90 -12.67 -15.26
C CYS A 55 7.65 -13.35 -14.11
N ALA A 56 7.74 -12.71 -12.94
CA ALA A 56 8.39 -13.30 -11.77
C ALA A 56 7.69 -14.58 -11.31
N TRP A 57 6.36 -14.60 -11.33
CA TRP A 57 5.58 -15.81 -11.09
C TRP A 57 5.87 -16.89 -12.14
N PHE A 58 5.86 -16.55 -13.43
CA PHE A 58 6.14 -17.49 -14.51
C PHE A 58 7.53 -18.11 -14.38
N ILE A 59 8.56 -17.31 -14.07
CA ILE A 59 9.93 -17.78 -13.82
C ILE A 59 9.98 -18.70 -12.61
N ARG A 60 9.27 -18.37 -11.52
CA ARG A 60 9.21 -19.20 -10.30
C ARG A 60 8.61 -20.59 -10.57
N ASP A 61 7.49 -20.65 -11.30
CA ASP A 61 6.72 -21.88 -11.49
C ASP A 61 7.19 -22.72 -12.70
N TYR A 62 7.77 -22.09 -13.73
CA TYR A 62 8.13 -22.74 -15.00
C TYR A 62 9.61 -22.60 -15.38
N GLY A 63 10.40 -21.80 -14.67
CA GLY A 63 11.78 -21.49 -15.04
C GLY A 63 12.69 -22.70 -15.24
N GLN A 64 12.52 -23.76 -14.43
CA GLN A 64 13.27 -25.02 -14.57
C GLN A 64 13.05 -25.72 -15.92
N ARG A 65 11.87 -25.58 -16.54
CA ARG A 65 11.57 -26.20 -17.84
C ARG A 65 12.06 -25.36 -19.02
N VAL A 66 12.08 -24.03 -18.86
CA VAL A 66 12.37 -23.08 -19.95
C VAL A 66 13.86 -22.80 -20.08
N LEU A 67 14.64 -22.86 -18.99
CA LEU A 67 16.07 -22.55 -18.98
C LEU A 67 16.96 -23.74 -18.53
N PRO A 68 16.87 -24.92 -19.17
CA PRO A 68 17.64 -26.09 -18.74
C PRO A 68 19.15 -25.98 -19.04
N GLN A 69 19.56 -25.09 -19.97
CA GLN A 69 20.94 -25.03 -20.48
C GLN A 69 21.89 -24.06 -19.74
N LEU A 70 21.42 -23.29 -18.75
CA LEU A 70 22.29 -22.45 -17.91
C LEU A 70 22.97 -23.32 -16.84
N HIS A 71 23.91 -24.16 -17.29
CA HIS A 71 24.63 -25.17 -16.51
C HIS A 71 25.60 -24.60 -15.44
N TYR A 72 25.74 -23.27 -15.35
CA TYR A 72 26.68 -22.58 -14.44
C TYR A 72 26.18 -22.44 -12.99
N PHE A 73 24.95 -22.87 -12.68
CA PHE A 73 24.38 -22.83 -11.33
C PHE A 73 24.47 -24.17 -10.58
N LYS A 74 25.62 -24.84 -10.66
CA LYS A 74 25.92 -26.06 -9.89
C LYS A 74 26.42 -25.71 -8.47
N SER A 75 25.61 -24.99 -7.69
CA SER A 75 25.84 -24.87 -6.25
C SER A 75 24.56 -24.47 -5.53
N CYS A 76 23.75 -25.48 -5.22
CA CYS A 76 22.72 -25.38 -4.20
C CYS A 76 22.88 -26.55 -3.23
N GLY A 77 23.97 -26.53 -2.46
CA GLY A 77 24.31 -27.55 -1.46
C GLY A 77 24.44 -28.98 -1.99
N ILE A 78 24.93 -29.87 -1.14
CA ILE A 78 25.23 -31.29 -1.47
C ILE A 78 23.95 -32.12 -1.78
N ARG A 79 22.76 -31.52 -1.79
CA ARG A 79 21.48 -32.22 -2.00
C ARG A 79 20.52 -31.64 -3.06
N GLY A 80 20.93 -30.60 -3.80
CA GLY A 80 20.31 -30.18 -5.07
C GLY A 80 18.77 -30.27 -5.20
N SER A 81 18.05 -29.22 -4.78
CA SER A 81 16.64 -29.01 -5.19
C SER A 81 16.14 -27.55 -5.18
N ASP A 82 16.80 -26.61 -4.52
CA ASP A 82 16.11 -25.37 -4.08
C ASP A 82 16.56 -24.02 -4.69
N CYS A 83 17.52 -23.97 -5.62
CA CYS A 83 18.10 -22.68 -6.04
C CYS A 83 17.26 -21.83 -7.00
N PHE A 84 16.44 -22.44 -7.86
CA PHE A 84 15.83 -21.70 -8.95
C PHE A 84 14.62 -20.85 -8.49
N ARG A 85 14.06 -21.14 -7.32
CA ARG A 85 12.79 -20.55 -6.84
C ARG A 85 12.92 -19.16 -6.22
N THR A 86 14.14 -18.70 -5.90
CA THR A 86 14.42 -17.42 -5.23
C THR A 86 14.91 -16.31 -6.16
N LEU A 87 15.03 -16.56 -7.47
CA LEU A 87 15.54 -15.59 -8.45
C LEU A 87 14.60 -14.41 -8.74
N GLY A 88 13.33 -14.49 -8.33
CA GLY A 88 12.31 -13.45 -8.57
C GLY A 88 12.28 -12.28 -7.57
N VAL A 89 13.20 -12.27 -6.59
CA VAL A 89 13.11 -11.39 -5.42
C VAL A 89 13.74 -10.02 -5.69
N LEU A 90 14.87 -9.97 -6.39
CA LEU A 90 15.60 -8.72 -6.60
C LEU A 90 15.00 -7.91 -7.76
N ARG A 91 14.28 -6.83 -7.43
CA ARG A 91 13.60 -5.97 -8.41
C ARG A 91 14.03 -4.53 -8.24
N ILE A 92 15.15 -4.20 -8.89
CA ILE A 92 15.87 -2.93 -8.70
C ILE A 92 15.19 -1.79 -9.47
N PHE A 93 14.37 -2.08 -10.49
CA PHE A 93 13.78 -1.05 -11.36
C PHE A 93 13.06 0.07 -10.60
N PHE A 94 12.10 -0.27 -9.74
CA PHE A 94 11.32 0.73 -8.99
C PHE A 94 12.17 1.43 -7.92
N PHE A 95 13.17 0.76 -7.36
CA PHE A 95 14.12 1.39 -6.45
C PHE A 95 15.01 2.42 -7.17
N LEU A 96 15.48 2.11 -8.38
CA LEU A 96 16.24 3.05 -9.21
C LEU A 96 15.37 4.24 -9.65
N MET A 97 14.11 3.99 -10.00
CA MET A 97 13.15 5.06 -10.25
C MET A 97 12.88 5.92 -9.01
N PHE A 98 12.85 5.32 -7.82
CA PHE A 98 12.76 6.05 -6.56
C PHE A 98 13.97 6.98 -6.39
N LEU A 99 15.20 6.48 -6.53
CA LEU A 99 16.41 7.31 -6.38
C LEU A 99 16.46 8.48 -7.38
N THR A 100 16.07 8.24 -8.63
CA THR A 100 16.15 9.22 -9.72
C THR A 100 15.00 10.22 -9.74
N ALA A 101 13.80 9.83 -9.30
CA ALA A 101 12.61 10.70 -9.26
C ALA A 101 12.37 11.35 -7.89
N SER A 102 13.08 10.92 -6.84
CA SER A 102 13.04 11.53 -5.51
C SER A 102 13.35 13.03 -5.60
N LYS A 103 12.69 13.85 -4.77
CA LYS A 103 12.81 15.32 -4.70
C LYS A 103 12.16 16.13 -5.82
N THR A 104 11.53 15.51 -6.82
CA THR A 104 10.76 16.28 -7.82
C THR A 104 9.61 17.01 -7.13
N ARG A 105 9.46 18.32 -7.34
CA ARG A 105 8.34 19.10 -6.81
C ARG A 105 7.50 19.74 -7.91
N LYS A 106 8.15 20.29 -8.94
CA LYS A 106 7.49 21.03 -10.03
C LYS A 106 7.44 20.24 -11.34
N LEU A 107 6.49 20.60 -12.20
CA LEU A 107 6.28 20.02 -13.53
C LEU A 107 7.35 20.46 -14.55
N SER A 108 7.95 21.64 -14.36
CA SER A 108 9.01 22.20 -15.22
C SER A 108 10.38 21.52 -15.02
N GLU A 109 10.58 20.79 -13.92
CA GLU A 109 11.86 20.15 -13.63
C GLU A 109 12.20 19.03 -14.63
N ALA A 110 13.50 18.91 -14.97
CA ALA A 110 14.01 17.82 -15.82
C ALA A 110 13.66 16.43 -15.29
N ARG A 111 13.53 16.27 -13.96
CA ARG A 111 13.12 15.00 -13.33
C ARG A 111 11.69 14.60 -13.68
N ASN A 112 10.79 15.55 -13.97
CA ASN A 112 9.46 15.25 -14.48
C ASN A 112 9.51 14.70 -15.90
N VAL A 113 10.40 15.22 -16.75
CA VAL A 113 10.65 14.69 -18.11
C VAL A 113 11.19 13.27 -18.02
N TRP A 114 12.13 13.02 -17.10
CA TRP A 114 12.60 11.66 -16.78
C TRP A 114 11.45 10.77 -16.33
N HIS A 115 10.66 11.16 -15.33
CA HIS A 115 9.57 10.35 -14.77
C HIS A 115 8.46 10.03 -15.79
N SER A 116 8.07 11.01 -16.60
CA SER A 116 6.90 10.93 -17.49
C SER A 116 7.25 10.57 -18.94
N GLY A 117 8.54 10.56 -19.29
CA GLY A 117 9.04 10.31 -20.65
C GLY A 117 10.10 9.22 -20.71
N TRP A 118 10.99 9.29 -21.71
CA TRP A 118 12.18 8.43 -21.87
C TRP A 118 11.88 6.92 -21.74
N TRP A 119 10.72 6.49 -22.25
CA TRP A 119 10.22 5.12 -22.07
C TRP A 119 11.14 4.07 -22.69
N GLY A 120 11.72 4.33 -23.87
CA GLY A 120 12.66 3.39 -24.51
C GLY A 120 13.86 3.05 -23.62
N PHE A 121 14.48 4.07 -23.03
CA PHE A 121 15.59 3.88 -22.10
C PHE A 121 15.17 3.17 -20.81
N LYS A 122 13.99 3.48 -20.26
CA LYS A 122 13.45 2.78 -19.09
C LYS A 122 13.14 1.32 -19.37
N PHE A 123 12.63 0.97 -20.55
CA PHE A 123 12.43 -0.43 -20.93
C PHE A 123 13.76 -1.18 -21.01
N CYS A 124 14.84 -0.53 -21.45
CA CYS A 124 16.18 -1.10 -21.40
C CYS A 124 16.63 -1.34 -19.95
N ILE A 125 16.49 -0.34 -19.06
CA ILE A 125 16.79 -0.50 -17.62
C ILE A 125 15.95 -1.63 -17.02
N LEU A 126 14.66 -1.68 -17.33
CA LEU A 126 13.75 -2.71 -16.85
C LEU A 126 14.23 -4.10 -17.27
N PHE A 127 14.53 -4.28 -18.55
CA PHE A 127 15.03 -5.55 -19.08
C PHE A 127 16.34 -5.96 -18.39
N VAL A 128 17.32 -5.06 -18.31
CA VAL A 128 18.58 -5.30 -17.59
C VAL A 128 18.31 -5.69 -16.13
N SER A 129 17.39 -4.98 -15.45
CA SER A 129 17.05 -5.28 -14.06
C SER A 129 16.37 -6.64 -13.86
N MET A 130 15.73 -7.21 -14.88
CA MET A 130 15.16 -8.56 -14.84
C MET A 130 16.22 -9.64 -15.12
N VAL A 131 17.23 -9.33 -15.94
CA VAL A 131 18.29 -10.26 -16.32
C VAL A 131 19.41 -10.31 -15.28
N VAL A 132 19.81 -9.18 -14.70
CA VAL A 132 20.93 -9.08 -13.73
C VAL A 132 20.79 -10.06 -12.55
N PRO A 133 19.63 -10.22 -11.90
CA PRO A 133 19.47 -11.18 -10.80
C PRO A 133 19.82 -12.62 -11.16
N LEU A 134 19.77 -13.00 -12.45
CA LEU A 134 20.13 -14.34 -12.94
C LEU A 134 21.63 -14.61 -12.86
N PHE A 135 22.47 -13.59 -12.66
CA PHE A 135 23.92 -13.74 -12.55
C PHE A 135 24.44 -13.57 -11.12
N ILE A 136 23.55 -13.30 -10.15
CA ILE A 136 23.94 -13.01 -8.77
C ILE A 136 24.13 -14.31 -7.96
N PRO A 137 25.23 -14.43 -7.18
CA PRO A 137 25.45 -15.60 -6.33
C PRO A 137 24.38 -15.78 -5.24
N PRO A 138 24.06 -17.03 -4.83
CA PRO A 138 22.98 -17.31 -3.87
C PRO A 138 23.09 -16.59 -2.52
N HIS A 139 24.30 -16.35 -2.02
CA HIS A 139 24.53 -15.65 -0.75
C HIS A 139 23.95 -14.23 -0.75
N PHE A 140 24.12 -13.49 -1.86
CA PHE A 140 23.55 -12.14 -1.98
C PHE A 140 22.02 -12.16 -2.08
N ILE A 141 21.46 -13.20 -2.70
CA ILE A 141 20.00 -13.38 -2.80
C ILE A 141 19.40 -13.62 -1.41
N GLN A 142 20.06 -14.41 -0.55
CA GLN A 142 19.61 -14.63 0.83
C GLN A 142 19.65 -13.33 1.65
N PHE A 143 20.77 -12.59 1.59
CA PHE A 143 20.89 -11.30 2.27
C PHE A 143 19.79 -10.33 1.83
N TYR A 144 19.56 -10.22 0.52
CA TYR A 144 18.49 -9.38 0.00
C TYR A 144 17.09 -9.89 0.40
N GLY A 145 16.89 -11.21 0.53
CA GLY A 145 15.62 -11.77 0.99
C GLY A 145 15.28 -11.34 2.42
N GLU A 146 16.27 -11.27 3.32
CA GLU A 146 16.08 -10.72 4.67
C GLU A 146 15.75 -9.22 4.64
N PHE A 147 16.44 -8.45 3.79
CA PHE A 147 16.13 -7.04 3.58
C PHE A 147 14.71 -6.83 3.02
N ALA A 148 14.31 -7.66 2.05
CA ALA A 148 13.00 -7.64 1.45
C ALA A 148 11.90 -8.05 2.46
N ARG A 149 12.20 -8.90 3.45
CA ARG A 149 11.27 -9.20 4.56
C ARG A 149 10.94 -7.94 5.36
N VAL A 150 11.95 -7.13 5.70
CA VAL A 150 11.76 -5.85 6.39
C VAL A 150 10.98 -4.87 5.50
N GLY A 151 11.38 -4.75 4.22
CA GLY A 151 10.68 -3.88 3.27
C GLY A 151 9.22 -4.27 3.05
N ALA A 152 8.91 -5.57 3.02
CA ALA A 152 7.55 -6.08 2.96
C ALA A 152 6.73 -5.72 4.21
N GLY A 153 7.34 -5.75 5.40
CA GLY A 153 6.71 -5.26 6.63
C GLY A 153 6.37 -3.76 6.55
N ILE A 154 7.31 -2.93 6.06
CA ILE A 154 7.07 -1.48 5.85
C ILE A 154 5.93 -1.27 4.84
N PHE A 155 5.90 -2.06 3.76
CA PHE A 155 4.81 -2.01 2.78
C PHE A 155 3.45 -2.27 3.41
N LEU A 156 3.32 -3.31 4.26
CA LEU A 156 2.08 -3.63 4.95
C LEU A 156 1.59 -2.46 5.83
N VAL A 157 2.50 -1.78 6.54
CA VAL A 157 2.18 -0.58 7.33
C VAL A 157 1.69 0.56 6.45
N LEU A 158 2.37 0.85 5.34
CA LEU A 158 1.94 1.91 4.41
C LEU A 158 0.57 1.59 3.78
N GLN A 159 0.38 0.34 3.37
CA GLN A 159 -0.89 -0.13 2.81
C GLN A 159 -2.01 -0.01 3.83
N LEU A 160 -1.76 -0.40 5.09
CA LEU A 160 -2.73 -0.27 6.17
C LEU A 160 -3.15 1.18 6.41
N ILE A 161 -2.18 2.11 6.49
CA ILE A 161 -2.48 3.53 6.67
C ILE A 161 -3.36 4.05 5.53
N SER A 162 -3.03 3.68 4.28
CA SER A 162 -3.83 4.05 3.11
C SER A 162 -5.24 3.45 3.16
N VAL A 163 -5.40 2.20 3.60
CA VAL A 163 -6.72 1.57 3.79
C VAL A 163 -7.54 2.29 4.86
N ILE A 164 -6.96 2.61 6.02
CA ILE A 164 -7.68 3.35 7.08
C ILE A 164 -8.15 4.71 6.56
N GLN A 165 -7.30 5.42 5.82
CA GLN A 165 -7.68 6.71 5.26
C GLN A 165 -8.75 6.61 4.20
N PHE A 166 -8.66 5.58 3.35
CA PHE A 166 -9.72 5.24 2.42
C PHE A 166 -11.03 4.95 3.14
N ILE A 167 -11.02 4.20 4.26
CA ILE A 167 -12.21 3.95 5.09
C ILE A 167 -12.75 5.27 5.66
N THR A 168 -11.90 6.18 6.14
CA THR A 168 -12.37 7.48 6.66
C THR A 168 -12.94 8.39 5.57
N TRP A 169 -12.35 8.36 4.38
CA TRP A 169 -12.87 9.06 3.20
C TRP A 169 -14.22 8.48 2.78
N TRP A 170 -14.33 7.15 2.75
CA TRP A 170 -15.58 6.44 2.46
C TRP A 170 -16.65 6.80 3.50
N ASN A 171 -16.31 6.81 4.79
CA ASN A 171 -17.21 7.21 5.86
C ASN A 171 -17.75 8.64 5.64
N LYS A 172 -16.89 9.61 5.32
CA LYS A 172 -17.29 10.99 5.04
C LYS A 172 -18.14 11.12 3.78
N TYR A 173 -17.89 10.29 2.76
CA TYR A 173 -18.66 10.29 1.52
C TYR A 173 -20.12 9.86 1.75
N TRP A 174 -20.34 8.80 2.53
CA TRP A 174 -21.69 8.29 2.81
C TRP A 174 -22.39 8.98 3.98
N MET A 175 -21.61 9.56 4.91
CA MET A 175 -22.10 10.38 6.02
C MET A 175 -21.48 11.79 5.96
N PRO A 176 -21.90 12.65 5.02
CA PRO A 176 -21.51 14.06 5.02
C PRO A 176 -22.17 14.78 6.20
N ASP A 177 -21.39 15.62 6.90
CA ASP A 177 -21.88 16.38 8.06
C ASP A 177 -23.07 17.28 7.70
N GLU A 178 -24.10 17.20 8.56
CA GLU A 178 -25.10 18.25 8.87
C GLU A 178 -26.30 18.59 7.95
N GLN A 179 -26.55 18.04 6.74
CA GLN A 179 -27.68 18.60 5.94
C GLN A 179 -28.75 17.68 5.33
N LYS A 180 -28.69 16.35 5.45
CA LYS A 180 -29.78 15.48 4.94
C LYS A 180 -30.18 14.37 5.93
N LYS A 181 -31.41 14.45 6.44
CA LYS A 181 -32.08 13.41 7.23
C LYS A 181 -32.04 12.02 6.53
N HIS A 182 -32.00 11.99 5.20
CA HIS A 182 -31.83 10.77 4.39
C HIS A 182 -30.41 10.16 4.44
N SER A 183 -29.36 10.96 4.61
CA SER A 183 -27.96 10.47 4.64
C SER A 183 -27.64 9.75 5.96
N CYS A 184 -28.24 10.17 7.07
CA CYS A 184 -28.09 9.48 8.36
C CYS A 184 -28.71 8.07 8.34
N SER A 185 -29.91 7.93 7.75
CA SER A 185 -30.57 6.62 7.58
C SER A 185 -29.75 5.67 6.71
N LEU A 186 -29.14 6.19 5.63
CA LEU A 186 -28.32 5.39 4.73
C LEU A 186 -26.98 4.96 5.37
N GLY A 187 -26.34 5.83 6.15
CA GLY A 187 -25.12 5.50 6.90
C GLY A 187 -25.35 4.40 7.93
N LEU A 188 -26.46 4.47 8.68
CA LEU A 188 -26.85 3.43 9.64
C LEU A 188 -27.17 2.10 8.96
N PHE A 189 -27.87 2.13 7.82
CA PHE A 189 -28.15 0.94 7.02
C PHE A 189 -26.85 0.26 6.54
N MET A 190 -25.93 1.04 5.94
CA MET A 190 -24.64 0.52 5.49
C MET A 190 -23.80 -0.03 6.65
N SER A 191 -23.78 0.68 7.79
CA SER A 191 -23.09 0.21 8.99
C SER A 191 -23.63 -1.14 9.45
N THR A 192 -24.95 -1.29 9.48
CA THR A 192 -25.62 -2.54 9.88
C THR A 192 -25.24 -3.68 8.93
N LEU A 193 -25.21 -3.41 7.62
CA LEU A 193 -24.80 -4.38 6.61
C LEU A 193 -23.37 -4.88 6.83
N PHE A 194 -22.41 -3.98 7.09
CA PHE A 194 -21.02 -4.37 7.36
C PHE A 194 -20.88 -5.20 8.66
N TYR A 195 -21.63 -4.86 9.71
CA TYR A 195 -21.62 -5.68 10.93
C TYR A 195 -22.24 -7.06 10.71
N ILE A 196 -23.36 -7.16 9.98
CA ILE A 196 -23.96 -8.45 9.60
C ILE A 196 -22.97 -9.28 8.78
N ALA A 197 -22.31 -8.68 7.79
CA ALA A 197 -21.29 -9.36 6.99
C ALA A 197 -20.12 -9.86 7.85
N SER A 198 -19.65 -9.04 8.80
CA SER A 198 -18.57 -9.39 9.73
C SER A 198 -18.96 -10.57 10.63
N MET A 199 -20.18 -10.53 11.19
CA MET A 199 -20.73 -11.63 12.01
C MET A 199 -20.90 -12.92 11.19
N GLY A 200 -21.39 -12.81 9.95
CA GLY A 200 -21.48 -13.93 9.02
C GLY A 200 -20.12 -14.54 8.71
N GLY A 201 -19.09 -13.70 8.51
CA GLY A 201 -17.71 -14.15 8.31
C GLY A 201 -17.14 -14.88 9.53
N ILE A 202 -17.38 -14.38 10.74
CA ILE A 202 -16.98 -15.05 11.99
C ILE A 202 -17.68 -16.42 12.13
N ALA A 203 -18.99 -16.49 11.92
CA ALA A 203 -19.75 -17.72 12.00
C ALA A 203 -19.24 -18.76 10.98
N PHE A 204 -18.99 -18.32 9.73
CA PHE A 204 -18.39 -19.16 8.70
C PHE A 204 -17.01 -19.68 9.10
N MET A 205 -16.16 -18.84 9.71
CA MET A 205 -14.83 -19.25 10.15
C MET A 205 -14.87 -20.28 11.28
N TYR A 206 -15.74 -20.10 12.30
CA TYR A 206 -15.93 -21.10 13.34
C TYR A 206 -16.43 -22.43 12.77
N SER A 207 -17.41 -22.39 11.86
CA SER A 207 -17.95 -23.58 11.23
C SER A 207 -16.96 -24.28 10.31
N SER A 208 -16.05 -23.56 9.66
CA SER A 208 -15.16 -24.15 8.65
C SER A 208 -13.80 -24.55 9.21
N TYR A 209 -13.29 -23.83 10.21
CA TYR A 209 -11.91 -23.95 10.70
C TYR A 209 -11.80 -24.17 12.22
N GLY A 210 -12.90 -24.08 12.97
CA GLY A 210 -12.91 -24.08 14.44
C GLY A 210 -13.84 -25.11 15.11
N MET A 211 -14.48 -26.02 14.37
CA MET A 211 -15.46 -26.97 14.93
C MET A 211 -14.83 -28.04 15.85
N LYS A 212 -13.52 -28.28 15.75
CA LYS A 212 -12.82 -29.30 16.52
C LYS A 212 -11.88 -28.66 17.54
N LEU A 213 -11.83 -29.23 18.74
CA LEU A 213 -10.91 -28.79 19.80
C LEU A 213 -9.43 -28.91 19.42
N SER A 214 -9.09 -29.78 18.45
CA SER A 214 -7.73 -29.90 17.92
C SER A 214 -7.27 -28.66 17.14
N CYS A 215 -8.20 -27.78 16.74
CA CYS A 215 -7.93 -26.54 16.03
C CYS A 215 -7.83 -25.33 16.97
N ALA A 216 -7.21 -25.52 18.15
CA ALA A 216 -7.14 -24.52 19.22
C ALA A 216 -6.56 -23.17 18.75
N LEU A 217 -5.57 -23.19 17.86
CA LEU A 217 -4.94 -21.99 17.33
C LEU A 217 -5.88 -21.17 16.42
N ASN A 218 -6.66 -21.84 15.56
CA ASN A 218 -7.67 -21.17 14.73
C ASN A 218 -8.81 -20.61 15.58
N ILE A 219 -9.25 -21.37 16.59
CA ILE A 219 -10.24 -20.88 17.58
C ILE A 219 -9.70 -19.62 18.28
N PHE A 220 -8.44 -19.63 18.71
CA PHE A 220 -7.80 -18.48 19.35
C PHE A 220 -7.80 -17.25 18.45
N PHE A 221 -7.38 -17.38 17.18
CA PHE A 221 -7.38 -16.26 16.23
C PHE A 221 -8.77 -15.68 16.04
N ILE A 222 -9.77 -16.53 15.76
CA ILE A 222 -11.16 -16.06 15.54
C ILE A 222 -11.71 -15.39 16.81
N THR A 223 -11.48 -15.97 17.99
CA THR A 223 -11.93 -15.41 19.26
C THR A 223 -11.31 -14.04 19.51
N TRP A 224 -10.01 -13.91 19.25
CA TRP A 224 -9.31 -12.65 19.42
C TRP A 224 -9.82 -11.57 18.45
N THR A 225 -10.08 -11.92 17.19
CA THR A 225 -10.73 -11.03 16.23
C THR A 225 -12.10 -10.53 16.75
N VAL A 226 -12.93 -11.43 17.31
CA VAL A 226 -14.21 -11.04 17.93
C VAL A 226 -14.01 -10.02 19.06
N ILE A 227 -13.02 -10.24 19.94
CA ILE A 227 -12.70 -9.31 21.02
C ILE A 227 -12.29 -7.93 20.44
N LEU A 228 -11.42 -7.90 19.44
CA LEU A 228 -10.99 -6.66 18.78
C LEU A 228 -12.19 -5.91 18.18
N LEU A 229 -13.13 -6.61 17.54
CA LEU A 229 -14.36 -6.02 16.99
C LEU A 229 -15.23 -5.38 18.07
N ILE A 230 -15.45 -6.08 19.18
CA ILE A 230 -16.24 -5.56 20.31
C ILE A 230 -15.57 -4.31 20.88
N VAL A 231 -14.25 -4.35 21.12
CA VAL A 231 -13.48 -3.20 21.64
C VAL A 231 -13.58 -2.00 20.70
N MET A 232 -13.39 -2.19 19.39
CA MET A 232 -13.53 -1.11 18.40
C MET A 232 -14.93 -0.52 18.36
N MET A 233 -15.97 -1.36 18.45
CA MET A 233 -17.37 -0.91 18.47
C MET A 233 -17.64 -0.05 19.71
N VAL A 234 -17.25 -0.53 20.91
CA VAL A 234 -17.44 0.20 22.17
C VAL A 234 -16.73 1.56 22.15
N ILE A 235 -15.47 1.60 21.70
CA ILE A 235 -14.69 2.84 21.64
C ILE A 235 -15.26 3.82 20.61
N SER A 236 -15.77 3.33 19.49
CA SER A 236 -16.39 4.17 18.45
C SER A 236 -17.70 4.81 18.90
N LEU A 237 -18.45 4.14 19.79
CA LEU A 237 -19.68 4.63 20.40
C LEU A 237 -19.44 5.54 21.61
N HIS A 238 -18.22 5.57 22.14
CA HIS A 238 -17.90 6.37 23.30
C HIS A 238 -18.13 7.87 23.02
N SER A 239 -18.80 8.55 23.95
CA SER A 239 -19.29 9.93 23.80
C SER A 239 -18.19 10.94 23.45
N LYS A 240 -16.96 10.74 23.93
CA LYS A 240 -15.80 11.60 23.60
C LYS A 240 -15.22 11.40 22.19
N VAL A 241 -15.55 10.31 21.50
CA VAL A 241 -14.98 9.95 20.19
C VAL A 241 -16.00 10.13 19.07
N ASN A 242 -17.23 9.67 19.27
CA ASN A 242 -18.41 9.81 18.41
C ASN A 242 -18.15 9.87 16.88
N ARG A 243 -17.35 8.94 16.35
CA ARG A 243 -16.95 8.88 14.92
C ARG A 243 -17.97 8.18 14.01
N GLY A 244 -19.10 7.76 14.57
CA GLY A 244 -20.16 6.99 13.89
C GLY A 244 -19.83 5.50 13.73
N LEU A 245 -20.85 4.65 13.62
CA LEU A 245 -20.68 3.18 13.54
C LEU A 245 -20.16 2.68 12.18
N LEU A 246 -20.31 3.46 11.10
CA LEU A 246 -19.98 3.02 9.75
C LEU A 246 -18.47 2.75 9.58
N SER A 247 -17.62 3.65 10.08
CA SER A 247 -16.16 3.46 10.01
C SER A 247 -15.69 2.21 10.77
N SER A 248 -16.28 1.92 11.94
CA SER A 248 -15.93 0.72 12.71
C SER A 248 -16.51 -0.55 12.11
N GLY A 249 -17.68 -0.50 11.47
CA GLY A 249 -18.25 -1.61 10.72
C GLY A 249 -17.40 -2.00 9.50
N ILE A 250 -16.95 -1.02 8.70
CA ILE A 250 -16.06 -1.28 7.56
C ILE A 250 -14.72 -1.87 8.05
N MET A 251 -14.16 -1.32 9.13
CA MET A 251 -12.93 -1.84 9.74
C MET A 251 -13.12 -3.27 10.27
N ALA A 252 -14.27 -3.56 10.91
CA ALA A 252 -14.61 -4.90 11.38
C ALA A 252 -14.61 -5.92 10.24
N SER A 253 -15.21 -5.59 9.10
CA SER A 253 -15.19 -6.45 7.91
C SER A 253 -13.76 -6.67 7.38
N TYR A 254 -12.92 -5.64 7.42
CA TYR A 254 -11.52 -5.74 7.02
C TYR A 254 -10.72 -6.66 7.96
N LEU A 255 -10.88 -6.56 9.29
CA LEU A 255 -10.21 -7.46 10.23
C LEU A 255 -10.67 -8.91 10.07
N VAL A 256 -11.98 -9.14 9.89
CA VAL A 256 -12.52 -10.49 9.61
C VAL A 256 -11.92 -11.06 8.32
N PHE A 257 -11.76 -10.24 7.28
CA PHE A 257 -11.08 -10.65 6.05
C PHE A 257 -9.60 -11.00 6.27
N LEU A 258 -8.87 -10.21 7.07
CA LEU A 258 -7.47 -10.48 7.40
C LEU A 258 -7.31 -11.79 8.18
N CYS A 259 -8.15 -12.02 9.20
CA CYS A 259 -8.20 -13.27 9.96
C CYS A 259 -8.48 -14.47 9.03
N TRP A 260 -9.51 -14.36 8.19
CA TRP A 260 -9.84 -15.41 7.22
C TRP A 260 -8.68 -15.71 6.26
N SER A 261 -8.02 -14.67 5.73
CA SER A 261 -6.84 -14.79 4.86
C SER A 261 -5.66 -15.44 5.58
N ALA A 262 -5.48 -15.19 6.88
CA ALA A 262 -4.44 -15.79 7.70
C ALA A 262 -4.68 -17.29 7.94
N ILE A 263 -5.90 -17.67 8.30
CA ILE A 263 -6.29 -19.09 8.49
C ILE A 263 -6.16 -19.86 7.18
N ARG A 264 -6.57 -19.26 6.05
CA ARG A 264 -6.36 -19.85 4.71
C ARG A 264 -4.89 -20.02 4.31
N SER A 265 -3.98 -19.33 4.98
CA SER A 265 -2.53 -19.42 4.78
C SER A 265 -1.90 -20.53 5.62
N GLU A 266 -2.64 -21.11 6.58
CA GLU A 266 -2.19 -22.25 7.38
C GLU A 266 -1.84 -23.43 6.44
N PRO A 267 -0.71 -24.13 6.66
CA PRO A 267 -0.40 -25.31 5.87
C PRO A 267 -1.54 -26.35 5.99
N ALA A 268 -1.88 -26.98 4.86
CA ALA A 268 -2.98 -27.94 4.81
C ALA A 268 -2.79 -29.07 5.83
N ASN A 269 -3.79 -29.22 6.70
CA ASN A 269 -3.91 -30.29 7.68
C ASN A 269 -5.31 -30.89 7.57
N GLU A 270 -5.44 -32.22 7.62
CA GLU A 270 -6.70 -32.93 7.42
C GLU A 270 -7.78 -32.59 8.47
N GLU A 271 -7.35 -32.03 9.59
CA GLU A 271 -8.22 -31.70 10.72
C GLU A 271 -8.83 -30.30 10.65
N CYS A 272 -8.03 -29.27 10.37
CA CYS A 272 -8.38 -27.87 10.58
C CYS A 272 -8.48 -27.03 9.30
N ASN A 273 -7.64 -27.32 8.31
CA ASN A 273 -7.66 -26.66 7.02
C ASN A 273 -7.65 -27.71 5.90
N ARG A 274 -8.83 -28.25 5.61
CA ARG A 274 -9.08 -29.20 4.51
C ARG A 274 -9.00 -28.48 3.17
N GLN A 275 -7.80 -28.02 2.80
CA GLN A 275 -7.51 -27.72 1.41
C GLN A 275 -7.49 -29.07 0.68
N LYS A 276 -8.48 -29.34 -0.16
CA LYS A 276 -8.58 -30.60 -0.93
C LYS A 276 -7.20 -30.96 -1.50
N GLN A 277 -6.53 -31.97 -0.95
CA GLN A 277 -5.47 -32.71 -1.66
C GLN A 277 -6.14 -33.60 -2.71
N GLY A 278 -6.91 -32.99 -3.62
CA GLY A 278 -7.81 -33.70 -4.51
C GLY A 278 -7.58 -33.29 -5.96
N ASN A 279 -6.95 -34.21 -6.69
CA ASN A 279 -6.67 -34.28 -8.12
C ASN A 279 -5.52 -33.45 -8.68
N GLU A 280 -4.59 -34.18 -9.30
CA GLU A 280 -3.45 -33.77 -10.12
C GLU A 280 -3.85 -33.00 -11.41
N GLY A 281 -5.08 -32.47 -11.48
CA GLY A 281 -5.57 -31.59 -12.54
C GLY A 281 -5.66 -30.16 -12.03
N HIS A 282 -5.07 -29.20 -12.73
CA HIS A 282 -5.15 -27.78 -12.38
C HIS A 282 -6.62 -27.30 -12.39
N ASP A 283 -7.24 -27.18 -11.22
CA ASP A 283 -8.57 -26.60 -11.08
C ASP A 283 -8.53 -25.13 -11.52
N TRP A 284 -9.33 -24.77 -12.52
CA TRP A 284 -9.44 -23.42 -13.06
C TRP A 284 -9.75 -22.39 -11.96
N THR A 285 -10.45 -22.81 -10.91
CA THR A 285 -10.77 -21.96 -9.74
C THR A 285 -9.52 -21.54 -8.96
N THR A 286 -8.49 -22.39 -8.87
CA THR A 286 -7.24 -22.09 -8.17
C THR A 286 -6.40 -21.11 -8.97
N VAL A 287 -6.33 -21.29 -10.29
CA VAL A 287 -5.66 -20.36 -11.21
C VAL A 287 -6.34 -18.98 -11.17
N LEU A 288 -7.67 -18.96 -11.25
CA LEU A 288 -8.44 -17.73 -11.18
C LEU A 288 -8.24 -17.02 -9.83
N GLY A 289 -8.31 -17.74 -8.71
CA GLY A 289 -8.08 -17.18 -7.37
C GLY A 289 -6.67 -16.61 -7.21
N PHE A 290 -5.66 -17.27 -7.77
CA PHE A 290 -4.28 -16.78 -7.77
C PHE A 290 -4.14 -15.47 -8.58
N LEU A 291 -4.73 -15.39 -9.78
CA LEU A 291 -4.70 -14.17 -10.60
C LEU A 291 -5.44 -13.01 -9.93
N ILE A 292 -6.60 -13.28 -9.31
CA ILE A 292 -7.33 -12.28 -8.53
C ILE A 292 -6.47 -11.76 -7.38
N ALA A 293 -5.75 -12.64 -6.68
CA ALA A 293 -4.85 -12.22 -5.60
C ALA A 293 -3.74 -11.28 -6.10
N ILE A 294 -3.08 -11.63 -7.22
CA ILE A 294 -2.08 -10.75 -7.85
C ILE A 294 -2.69 -9.39 -8.20
N CYS A 295 -3.83 -9.37 -8.90
CA CYS A 295 -4.49 -8.13 -9.28
C CYS A 295 -4.87 -7.27 -8.06
N SER A 296 -5.33 -7.91 -6.99
CA SER A 296 -5.71 -7.24 -5.73
C SER A 296 -4.50 -6.56 -5.09
N ILE A 297 -3.36 -7.24 -5.01
CA ILE A 297 -2.14 -6.67 -4.42
C ILE A 297 -1.56 -5.57 -5.32
N VAL A 298 -1.63 -5.71 -6.64
CA VAL A 298 -1.23 -4.66 -7.60
C VAL A 298 -2.09 -3.42 -7.40
N MET A 299 -3.41 -3.58 -7.30
CA MET A 299 -4.32 -2.46 -7.05
C MET A 299 -4.07 -1.81 -5.70
N ALA A 300 -3.82 -2.60 -4.65
CA ALA A 300 -3.44 -2.07 -3.34
C ALA A 300 -2.14 -1.26 -3.41
N THR A 301 -1.10 -1.79 -4.06
CA THR A 301 0.19 -1.09 -4.27
C THR A 301 0.00 0.21 -5.04
N PHE A 302 -0.79 0.17 -6.13
CA PHE A 302 -1.09 1.34 -6.95
C PHE A 302 -1.83 2.41 -6.15
N SER A 303 -2.87 2.02 -5.43
CA SER A 303 -3.67 2.91 -4.57
C SER A 303 -2.81 3.55 -3.49
N THR A 304 -2.03 2.76 -2.76
CA THR A 304 -1.11 3.28 -1.74
C THR A 304 -0.07 4.20 -2.34
N GLY A 305 0.46 3.91 -3.54
CA GLY A 305 1.47 4.74 -4.20
C GLY A 305 0.97 6.12 -4.63
N ILE A 306 -0.32 6.25 -5.01
CA ILE A 306 -0.90 7.55 -5.39
C ILE A 306 -1.36 8.37 -4.17
N ASP A 307 -1.56 7.72 -3.03
CA ASP A 307 -2.11 8.28 -1.81
C ASP A 307 -1.08 9.04 -0.96
N SER A 308 -0.08 9.68 -1.58
CA SER A 308 1.01 10.38 -0.89
C SER A 308 0.55 11.50 0.07
N GLN A 309 -0.59 12.12 -0.21
CA GLN A 309 -1.11 13.29 0.52
C GLN A 309 -1.82 12.92 1.82
N SER A 310 -2.18 11.65 1.96
CA SER A 310 -2.81 11.08 3.13
C SER A 310 -1.83 10.96 4.30
N PHE A 311 -0.52 10.90 4.05
CA PHE A 311 0.46 10.77 5.11
C PHE A 311 0.72 12.11 5.82
N PRO A 312 0.71 12.16 7.18
CA PRO A 312 0.82 13.41 7.96
C PRO A 312 2.00 14.30 7.59
N PHE A 313 3.12 13.69 7.15
CA PHE A 313 4.33 14.39 6.72
C PHE A 313 4.12 15.31 5.49
N TYR A 314 3.01 15.17 4.76
CA TYR A 314 2.77 15.85 3.49
C TYR A 314 1.54 16.78 3.49
N LYS A 315 0.91 17.01 4.66
CA LYS A 315 -0.41 17.65 4.76
C LYS A 315 -0.41 19.18 4.61
N ASP A 316 0.72 19.86 4.80
CA ASP A 316 0.78 21.31 5.03
C ASP A 316 1.35 22.16 3.86
N GLN A 317 1.22 21.73 2.61
CA GLN A 317 1.68 22.51 1.45
C GLN A 317 0.51 23.03 0.60
N VAL A 318 0.44 24.35 0.43
CA VAL A 318 -0.43 25.00 -0.58
C VAL A 318 0.00 24.51 -1.95
N ARG A 319 -0.95 24.04 -2.78
CA ARG A 319 -0.64 23.56 -4.13
C ARG A 319 -0.63 24.71 -5.12
N GLU A 320 0.43 24.79 -5.88
CA GLU A 320 0.57 25.69 -7.02
C GLU A 320 0.21 24.95 -8.33
N ASP A 321 -0.13 25.69 -9.37
CA ASP A 321 -0.57 25.12 -10.67
C ASP A 321 0.53 24.29 -11.37
N ASP A 322 1.80 24.62 -11.08
CA ASP A 322 2.99 23.94 -11.61
C ASP A 322 3.43 22.74 -10.75
N ASP A 323 2.75 22.45 -9.63
CA ASP A 323 3.09 21.30 -8.78
C ASP A 323 2.75 19.96 -9.44
N ILE A 324 3.58 18.96 -9.15
CA ILE A 324 3.32 17.59 -9.60
C ILE A 324 2.03 17.02 -8.97
N PRO A 325 1.26 16.20 -9.72
CA PRO A 325 -0.05 15.71 -9.27
C PRO A 325 0.01 14.71 -8.09
N TYR A 326 1.15 14.05 -7.90
CA TYR A 326 1.45 13.14 -6.79
C TYR A 326 2.96 13.10 -6.59
N LYS A 327 3.44 12.77 -5.38
CA LYS A 327 4.87 12.74 -5.11
C LYS A 327 5.52 11.52 -5.77
N TYR A 328 6.32 11.73 -6.83
CA TYR A 328 6.94 10.64 -7.62
C TYR A 328 7.85 9.75 -6.79
N GLY A 329 8.61 10.31 -5.85
CA GLY A 329 9.46 9.54 -4.94
C GLY A 329 8.63 8.57 -4.10
N PHE A 330 7.58 9.05 -3.44
CA PHE A 330 6.70 8.18 -2.64
C PHE A 330 6.04 7.08 -3.48
N PHE A 331 5.56 7.43 -4.68
CA PHE A 331 4.98 6.46 -5.61
C PHE A 331 5.95 5.32 -5.94
N HIS A 332 7.18 5.64 -6.36
CA HIS A 332 8.17 4.61 -6.71
C HIS A 332 8.70 3.85 -5.49
N LEU A 333 8.80 4.49 -4.32
CA LEU A 333 9.14 3.82 -3.07
C LEU A 333 8.09 2.76 -2.73
N THR A 334 6.81 3.10 -2.80
CA THR A 334 5.72 2.16 -2.54
C THR A 334 5.74 0.99 -3.52
N PHE A 335 6.03 1.22 -4.79
CA PHE A 335 6.18 0.14 -5.78
C PHE A 335 7.41 -0.73 -5.53
N SER A 336 8.51 -0.13 -5.07
CA SER A 336 9.72 -0.87 -4.66
C SER A 336 9.45 -1.75 -3.45
N LEU A 337 8.78 -1.22 -2.43
CA LEU A 337 8.36 -1.98 -1.25
C LEU A 337 7.32 -3.05 -1.60
N GLY A 338 6.39 -2.74 -2.52
CA GLY A 338 5.41 -3.68 -3.06
C GLY A 338 6.07 -4.83 -3.84
N CYS A 339 7.18 -4.58 -4.55
CA CYS A 339 8.00 -5.63 -5.15
C CYS A 339 8.59 -6.58 -4.10
N MET A 340 9.11 -6.04 -2.99
CA MET A 340 9.64 -6.83 -1.88
C MET A 340 8.54 -7.65 -1.20
N TYR A 341 7.36 -7.05 -0.99
CA TYR A 341 6.19 -7.74 -0.49
C TYR A 341 5.80 -8.91 -1.39
N PHE A 342 5.61 -8.68 -2.70
CA PHE A 342 5.31 -9.74 -3.67
C PHE A 342 6.35 -10.87 -3.67
N ALA A 343 7.63 -10.51 -3.55
CA ALA A 343 8.70 -11.49 -3.45
C ALA A 343 8.55 -12.36 -2.19
N MET A 344 8.22 -11.77 -1.04
CA MET A 344 7.92 -12.52 0.19
C MET A 344 6.70 -13.42 0.03
N LEU A 345 5.64 -12.97 -0.65
CA LEU A 345 4.45 -13.82 -0.84
C LEU A 345 4.75 -15.05 -1.69
N PHE A 346 5.61 -14.90 -2.70
CA PHE A 346 5.99 -15.98 -3.59
C PHE A 346 6.84 -17.06 -2.91
N ILE A 347 7.54 -16.72 -1.83
CA ILE A 347 8.32 -17.66 -1.01
C ILE A 347 7.62 -17.98 0.31
N SER A 348 6.34 -17.60 0.46
CA SER A 348 5.57 -17.79 1.71
C SER A 348 6.29 -17.27 2.97
N TRP A 349 6.99 -16.13 2.84
CA TRP A 349 7.76 -15.48 3.90
C TRP A 349 8.93 -16.31 4.47
N ASN A 350 9.26 -17.43 3.82
CA ASN A 350 10.26 -18.37 4.30
C ASN A 350 11.34 -18.56 3.24
N LEU A 351 12.58 -18.19 3.59
CA LEU A 351 13.72 -18.28 2.67
C LEU A 351 14.23 -19.73 2.48
N SER A 352 13.91 -20.66 3.38
CA SER A 352 14.41 -22.04 3.37
C SER A 352 13.44 -23.06 2.78
N ASN A 353 12.15 -22.73 2.66
CA ASN A 353 11.12 -23.67 2.22
C ASN A 353 10.76 -23.49 0.74
N SER A 354 10.56 -24.60 0.03
CA SER A 354 10.18 -24.58 -1.39
C SER A 354 8.69 -24.20 -1.56
N ALA A 355 8.41 -23.07 -2.20
CA ALA A 355 7.03 -22.65 -2.52
C ALA A 355 6.36 -23.63 -3.50
N LYS A 356 5.09 -24.00 -3.29
CA LYS A 356 4.33 -24.88 -4.19
C LYS A 356 3.87 -24.13 -5.44
N LYS A 357 3.77 -24.82 -6.59
CA LYS A 357 3.23 -24.25 -7.84
C LYS A 357 1.80 -23.72 -7.60
N TRP A 358 1.44 -22.58 -8.21
CA TRP A 358 0.13 -21.94 -8.04
C TRP A 358 -0.24 -21.60 -6.58
N SER A 359 0.75 -21.55 -5.67
CA SER A 359 0.55 -21.11 -4.29
C SER A 359 1.18 -19.75 -4.06
N ILE A 360 0.54 -18.96 -3.22
CA ILE A 360 1.02 -17.69 -2.69
C ILE A 360 0.69 -17.68 -1.19
N ASP A 361 1.62 -17.23 -0.36
CA ASP A 361 1.36 -17.04 1.07
C ASP A 361 0.94 -18.30 1.85
N VAL A 362 1.34 -19.51 1.44
CA VAL A 362 0.99 -20.73 2.18
C VAL A 362 2.13 -21.15 3.11
N GLY A 363 1.89 -21.11 4.42
CA GLY A 363 2.81 -21.54 5.47
C GLY A 363 2.60 -20.80 6.79
N TRP A 364 3.07 -21.38 7.90
CA TRP A 364 2.93 -20.80 9.24
C TRP A 364 3.48 -19.37 9.36
N THR A 365 4.60 -19.07 8.70
CA THR A 365 5.17 -17.72 8.70
C THR A 365 4.22 -16.71 8.07
N SER A 366 3.59 -17.06 6.94
CA SER A 366 2.59 -16.23 6.28
C SER A 366 1.35 -16.02 7.15
N THR A 367 0.84 -17.08 7.78
CA THR A 367 -0.27 -17.00 8.74
C THR A 367 0.02 -15.99 9.84
N TRP A 368 1.17 -16.09 10.51
CA TRP A 368 1.54 -15.17 11.58
C TRP A 368 1.72 -13.73 11.10
N VAL A 369 2.34 -13.51 9.93
CA VAL A 369 2.47 -12.16 9.36
C VAL A 369 1.10 -11.52 9.15
N LYS A 370 0.12 -12.28 8.66
CA LYS A 370 -1.25 -11.78 8.44
C LYS A 370 -1.99 -11.51 9.75
N ILE A 371 -1.86 -12.37 10.76
CA ILE A 371 -2.44 -12.15 12.10
C ILE A 371 -1.82 -10.93 12.79
N VAL A 372 -0.50 -10.77 12.74
CA VAL A 372 0.17 -9.59 13.30
C VAL A 372 -0.26 -8.33 12.55
N ASN A 373 -0.41 -8.40 11.23
CA ASN A 373 -0.95 -7.29 10.44
C ASN A 373 -2.39 -6.92 10.84
N GLU A 374 -3.23 -7.90 11.16
CA GLU A 374 -4.58 -7.68 11.68
C GLU A 374 -4.55 -6.97 13.04
N TRP A 375 -3.71 -7.41 13.97
CA TRP A 375 -3.59 -6.77 15.29
C TRP A 375 -3.07 -5.34 15.17
N PHE A 376 -2.10 -5.13 14.28
CA PHE A 376 -1.57 -3.81 13.99
C PHE A 376 -2.64 -2.92 13.34
N ALA A 377 -3.45 -3.47 12.42
CA ALA A 377 -4.58 -2.77 11.82
C ALA A 377 -5.59 -2.29 12.87
N ALA A 378 -6.01 -3.18 13.77
CA ALA A 378 -6.89 -2.83 14.88
C ALA A 378 -6.27 -1.75 15.78
N SER A 379 -4.99 -1.90 16.12
CA SER A 379 -4.28 -0.97 17.01
C SER A 379 -4.15 0.43 16.40
N VAL A 380 -3.76 0.53 15.13
CA VAL A 380 -3.67 1.81 14.42
C VAL A 380 -5.05 2.44 14.32
N PHE A 381 -6.08 1.68 13.98
CA PHE A 381 -7.46 2.20 13.93
C PHE A 381 -7.93 2.73 15.28
N LEU A 382 -7.77 1.96 16.36
CA LEU A 382 -8.08 2.42 17.72
C LEU A 382 -7.32 3.69 18.08
N TRP A 383 -6.03 3.77 17.74
CA TRP A 383 -5.24 4.97 17.95
C TRP A 383 -5.79 6.17 17.16
N THR A 384 -6.23 5.98 15.91
CA THR A 384 -6.85 7.08 15.13
C THR A 384 -8.15 7.60 15.72
N LEU A 385 -8.88 6.75 16.46
CA LEU A 385 -10.10 7.13 17.19
C LEU A 385 -9.78 7.87 18.49
N ILE A 386 -8.80 7.37 19.25
CA ILE A 386 -8.46 7.88 20.60
C ILE A 386 -7.59 9.14 20.54
N SER A 387 -6.67 9.23 19.58
CA SER A 387 -5.66 10.29 19.49
C SER A 387 -6.26 11.72 19.50
N PRO A 388 -7.33 12.03 18.74
CA PRO A 388 -7.96 13.35 18.80
C PRO A 388 -8.55 13.67 20.18
N ALA A 389 -9.22 12.70 20.81
CA ALA A 389 -9.86 12.89 22.12
C ALA A 389 -8.82 13.14 23.23
N VAL A 390 -7.70 12.40 23.21
CA VAL A 390 -6.58 12.61 24.15
C VAL A 390 -5.86 13.94 23.91
N ARG A 391 -5.77 14.38 22.64
CA ARG A 391 -5.16 15.67 22.33
C ARG A 391 -6.06 16.84 22.76
N GLN A 392 -7.37 16.73 22.58
CA GLN A 392 -8.33 17.74 23.01
C GLN A 392 -8.39 17.88 24.53
N SER A 393 -8.39 16.77 25.29
CA SER A 393 -8.35 16.85 26.76
C SER A 393 -7.09 17.57 27.26
N LYS A 394 -5.92 17.26 26.67
CA LYS A 394 -4.67 17.96 27.00
C LYS A 394 -4.67 19.46 26.69
N VAL A 395 -5.43 19.89 25.69
CA VAL A 395 -5.58 21.32 25.37
C VAL A 395 -6.47 22.00 26.41
N MET A 396 -7.61 21.37 26.75
CA MET A 396 -8.50 21.86 27.81
C MET A 396 -7.79 21.95 29.17
N ASP A 397 -7.08 20.89 29.59
CA ASP A 397 -6.32 20.88 30.84
C ASP A 397 -5.26 22.00 30.89
N ARG A 398 -4.68 22.36 29.74
CA ARG A 398 -3.71 23.45 29.62
C ARG A 398 -4.38 24.82 29.67
N GLU A 399 -5.53 24.99 29.02
CA GLU A 399 -6.31 26.23 29.07
C GLU A 399 -6.83 26.50 30.50
N GLU A 400 -7.32 25.48 31.19
CA GLU A 400 -7.73 25.55 32.60
C GLU A 400 -6.55 25.93 33.51
N ALA A 401 -5.39 25.28 33.34
CA ALA A 401 -4.19 25.62 34.12
C ALA A 401 -3.67 27.05 33.86
N VAL A 402 -3.80 27.57 32.64
CA VAL A 402 -3.42 28.97 32.32
C VAL A 402 -4.42 29.96 32.93
N GLN A 403 -5.72 29.65 32.93
CA GLN A 403 -6.74 30.47 33.57
C GLN A 403 -6.61 30.51 35.10
N GLU A 404 -6.21 29.41 35.75
CA GLU A 404 -5.93 29.42 37.19
C GLU A 404 -4.72 30.29 37.56
N ILE A 405 -3.66 30.28 36.73
CA ILE A 405 -2.48 31.13 36.94
C ILE A 405 -2.85 32.61 36.76
N ASP A 406 -3.55 32.96 35.68
CA ASP A 406 -3.96 34.34 35.39
C ASP A 406 -4.88 34.92 36.48
N ASN A 407 -5.78 34.09 37.04
CA ASN A 407 -6.64 34.50 38.16
C ASN A 407 -5.90 34.60 39.51
N SER A 408 -4.73 33.94 39.66
CA SER A 408 -3.92 34.00 40.88
C SER A 408 -2.93 35.18 40.92
N ASP A 409 -2.67 35.80 39.77
CA ASP A 409 -1.77 36.95 39.61
C ASP A 409 -2.51 38.31 39.61
N VAL A 410 -3.82 38.35 39.90
CA VAL A 410 -4.58 39.59 40.12
C VAL A 410 -4.56 39.93 41.63
N PRO A 411 -3.83 41.00 42.05
CA PRO A 411 -3.67 41.37 43.46
C PRO A 411 -4.93 41.97 44.11
#